data_AF-A0A542MAY8-F1
#
_entry.id   AF-A0A542MAY8-F1
#
_cell.length_a   1.000
_cell.length_b   1.000
_cell.length_c   1.000
_cell.angle_alpha   90.00
_cell.angle_beta   90.00
_cell.angle_gamma   90.00
#
_symmetry.space_group_name_H-M   'P 1'
#
loop_
_entity.id
_entity.type
_entity.pdbx_description
1 polymer ?
#
loop_
_entity_poly.entity_id
_entity_poly.type
_entity_poly.pdbx_seq_one_letter_code
_entity_poly.pdbx_strand_id
1 'polypeptide(L)'
;MFSAPMVAALLAGTKTQTRRALRPQPADGADLSLLRNPFGQPGDLLWVRERFAAFGHWQTRHNAAKGRAEWFFTDLTRSRGLAWRYEADGGGADAHAVRAAGPPAWHSRPALFMPRAASRILLGIVAVRVERLQAVSLADALGEGVEPGGDPAAGDPAAGDPVQAYRAVWEGINGPGSWDADPLVWVVEFRRLTP
;
A
#
# COMPACT_ATOMS: atom_id res chain seq x y z
N MET A 1 2.73 -1.58 -1.20
CA MET A 1 1.69 -2.40 -0.53
C MET A 1 0.39 -1.62 -0.40
N PHE A 2 0.42 -0.34 -0.01
CA PHE A 2 -0.80 0.47 0.13
C PHE A 2 -0.79 1.64 -0.85
N SER A 3 -1.93 1.89 -1.50
CA SER A 3 -2.16 3.09 -2.31
C SER A 3 -2.49 4.29 -1.42
N ALA A 4 -2.51 5.52 -1.96
CA ALA A 4 -2.87 6.70 -1.18
C ALA A 4 -4.27 6.59 -0.52
N PRO A 5 -5.33 6.13 -1.21
CA PRO A 5 -6.63 5.89 -0.57
C PRO A 5 -6.56 4.86 0.57
N MET A 6 -5.79 3.77 0.41
CA MET A 6 -5.61 2.79 1.48
C MET A 6 -4.89 3.38 2.70
N VAL A 7 -3.92 4.26 2.50
CA VAL A 7 -3.22 4.95 3.60
C VAL A 7 -4.19 5.88 4.32
N ALA A 8 -5.01 6.64 3.58
CA ALA A 8 -6.05 7.46 4.19
C ALA A 8 -7.01 6.61 5.06
N ALA A 9 -7.47 5.46 4.55
CA ALA A 9 -8.30 4.53 5.31
C ALA A 9 -7.59 3.95 6.55
N LEU A 10 -6.29 3.65 6.48
CA LEU A 10 -5.49 3.25 7.64
C LEU A 10 -5.40 4.37 8.69
N LEU A 11 -5.24 5.62 8.24
CA LEU A 11 -5.16 6.79 9.12
C LEU A 11 -6.51 7.11 9.78
N ALA A 12 -7.61 6.91 9.05
CA ALA A 12 -8.98 7.01 9.55
C ALA A 12 -9.38 5.83 10.46
N GLY A 13 -8.66 4.71 10.40
CA GLY A 13 -8.95 3.51 11.16
C GLY A 13 -10.04 2.62 10.55
N THR A 14 -10.49 2.92 9.33
CA THR A 14 -11.49 2.12 8.60
C THR A 14 -10.88 0.88 7.94
N LYS A 15 -9.59 0.93 7.58
CA LYS A 15 -8.85 -0.24 7.08
C LYS A 15 -8.17 -1.01 8.22
N THR A 16 -8.57 -2.25 8.43
CA THR A 16 -8.06 -3.16 9.48
C THR A 16 -7.48 -4.45 8.91
N GLN A 17 -7.59 -4.68 7.60
CA GLN A 17 -6.98 -5.83 6.97
C GLN A 17 -6.58 -5.57 5.52
N THR A 18 -5.83 -6.50 4.93
CA THR A 18 -5.59 -6.53 3.49
C THR A 18 -5.38 -7.92 2.92
N ARG A 19 -5.93 -8.17 1.72
CA ARG A 19 -5.71 -9.38 0.93
C ARG A 19 -4.63 -9.21 -0.11
N ARG A 20 -3.78 -10.22 -0.28
CA ARG A 20 -2.74 -10.27 -1.31
C ARG A 20 -2.72 -11.65 -1.97
N ALA A 21 -2.83 -11.67 -3.29
CA ALA A 21 -2.76 -12.91 -4.06
C ALA A 21 -1.47 -13.68 -3.75
N LEU A 22 -1.59 -14.99 -3.54
CA LEU A 22 -0.43 -15.88 -3.48
C LEU A 22 0.26 -15.87 -4.85
N ARG A 23 1.59 -15.75 -4.84
CA ARG A 23 2.41 -15.79 -6.07
C ARG A 23 3.63 -16.68 -5.84
N PRO A 24 3.75 -17.83 -6.54
CA PRO A 24 2.75 -18.44 -7.44
C PRO A 24 1.50 -18.96 -6.70
N GLN A 25 0.42 -19.24 -7.44
CA GLN A 25 -0.74 -19.97 -6.89
C GLN A 25 -0.34 -21.43 -6.62
N PRO A 26 -0.76 -22.02 -5.48
CA PRO A 26 -0.53 -23.43 -5.22
C PRO A 26 -1.23 -24.32 -6.26
N ALA A 27 -0.70 -25.52 -6.47
CA ALA A 27 -1.43 -26.55 -7.20
C ALA A 27 -2.65 -27.01 -6.38
N ASP A 28 -3.67 -27.53 -7.05
CA ASP A 28 -4.85 -28.08 -6.40
C ASP A 28 -4.46 -29.21 -5.43
N GLY A 29 -5.02 -29.18 -4.22
CA GLY A 29 -4.71 -30.14 -3.16
C GLY A 29 -3.35 -29.95 -2.47
N ALA A 30 -2.62 -28.86 -2.77
CA ALA A 30 -1.40 -28.53 -2.04
C ALA A 30 -1.67 -28.31 -0.55
N ASP A 31 -0.76 -28.81 0.29
CA ASP A 31 -0.79 -28.55 1.72
C ASP A 31 -0.44 -27.08 2.00
N LEU A 32 -1.46 -26.28 2.30
CA LEU A 32 -1.33 -24.85 2.56
C LEU A 32 -0.58 -24.55 3.87
N SER A 33 -0.44 -25.53 4.78
CA SER A 33 0.28 -25.35 6.05
C SER A 33 1.79 -25.13 5.86
N LEU A 34 2.32 -25.56 4.70
CA LEU A 34 3.73 -25.42 4.34
C LEU A 34 4.07 -24.04 3.74
N LEU A 35 3.07 -23.20 3.50
CA LEU A 35 3.28 -21.89 2.89
C LEU A 35 4.02 -20.94 3.85
N ARG A 36 5.14 -20.40 3.38
CA ARG A 36 5.86 -19.35 4.12
C ARG A 36 5.11 -18.02 3.99
N ASN A 37 4.51 -17.60 5.09
CA ASN A 37 3.87 -16.30 5.22
C ASN A 37 4.93 -15.16 5.07
N PRO A 38 4.82 -14.30 4.05
CA PRO A 38 5.81 -13.23 3.82
C PRO A 38 5.57 -11.97 4.66
N PHE A 39 4.49 -11.92 5.44
CA PHE A 39 4.09 -10.74 6.21
C PHE A 39 4.50 -10.80 7.68
N GLY A 40 4.78 -11.99 8.23
CA GLY A 40 5.04 -12.19 9.65
C GLY A 40 3.84 -12.78 10.39
N GLN A 41 4.01 -13.09 11.67
CA GLN A 41 3.02 -13.78 12.50
C GLN A 41 2.18 -12.80 13.34
N PRO A 42 1.03 -13.22 13.90
CA PRO A 42 0.34 -12.46 14.93
C PRO A 42 1.29 -11.97 16.03
N GLY A 43 1.23 -10.69 16.35
CA GLY A 43 2.14 -10.01 17.28
C GLY A 43 3.30 -9.26 16.61
N ASP A 44 3.64 -9.58 15.35
CA ASP A 44 4.67 -8.86 14.60
C ASP A 44 4.22 -7.44 14.20
N LEU A 45 5.21 -6.59 13.90
CA LEU A 45 4.99 -5.20 13.52
C LEU A 45 5.26 -4.98 12.03
N LEU A 46 4.32 -4.32 11.37
CA LEU A 46 4.43 -3.84 9.99
C LEU A 46 4.48 -2.32 9.97
N TRP A 47 5.51 -1.77 9.35
CA TRP A 47 5.57 -0.34 9.06
C TRP A 47 5.12 -0.09 7.63
N VAL A 48 4.26 0.91 7.45
CA VAL A 48 3.66 1.20 6.15
C VAL A 48 4.61 2.06 5.32
N ARG A 49 4.79 1.65 4.07
CA ARG A 49 5.42 2.47 3.02
C ARG A 49 4.35 3.06 2.13
N GLU A 50 4.37 4.37 1.97
CA GLU A 50 3.46 5.13 1.09
C GLU A 50 4.24 6.03 0.12
N ARG A 51 3.56 6.57 -0.90
CA ARG A 51 4.19 7.57 -1.78
C ARG A 51 4.44 8.84 -0.98
N PHE A 52 5.64 9.37 -1.11
CA PHE A 52 6.12 10.49 -0.29
C PHE A 52 6.96 11.43 -1.15
N ALA A 53 7.15 12.66 -0.69
CA ALA A 53 8.13 13.57 -1.25
C ALA A 53 9.29 13.76 -0.27
N ALA A 54 10.50 13.80 -0.84
CA ALA A 54 11.74 14.05 -0.13
C ALA A 54 12.42 15.28 -0.71
N PHE A 55 13.04 16.08 0.16
CA PHE A 55 13.84 17.23 -0.25
C PHE A 55 15.27 16.76 -0.53
N GLY A 56 15.78 17.01 -1.74
CA GLY A 56 17.07 16.50 -2.14
C GLY A 56 17.39 16.75 -3.61
N HIS A 57 18.28 15.96 -4.17
CA HIS A 57 18.70 16.08 -5.57
C HIS A 57 19.18 14.76 -6.15
N TRP A 58 19.14 14.67 -7.48
CA TRP A 58 19.67 13.54 -8.24
C TRP A 58 21.14 13.77 -8.58
N GLN A 59 21.93 12.71 -8.46
CA GLN A 59 23.35 12.68 -8.77
C GLN A 59 23.68 11.39 -9.53
N THR A 60 24.75 11.38 -10.31
CA THR A 60 25.27 10.17 -10.94
C THR A 60 26.38 9.58 -10.08
N ARG A 61 26.40 8.25 -9.95
CA ARG A 61 27.52 7.51 -9.36
C ARG A 61 27.92 6.36 -10.28
N HIS A 62 29.20 6.04 -10.33
CA HIS A 62 29.66 4.89 -11.10
C HIS A 62 29.33 3.59 -10.33
N ASN A 63 28.60 2.68 -10.97
CA ASN A 63 28.36 1.33 -10.47
C ASN A 63 29.39 0.37 -11.09
N ALA A 64 30.45 0.05 -10.33
CA ALA A 64 31.53 -0.81 -10.79
C ALA A 64 31.05 -2.22 -11.19
N ALA A 65 30.06 -2.78 -10.49
CA ALA A 65 29.53 -4.11 -10.78
C ALA A 65 28.78 -4.18 -12.13
N LYS A 66 28.27 -3.04 -12.61
CA LYS A 66 27.56 -2.94 -13.89
C LYS A 66 28.36 -2.21 -14.97
N GLY A 67 29.57 -1.73 -14.64
CA GLY A 67 30.42 -0.93 -15.53
C GLY A 67 29.75 0.33 -16.09
N ARG A 68 28.80 0.94 -15.38
CA ARG A 68 28.05 2.11 -15.89
C ARG A 68 27.67 3.11 -14.81
N ALA A 69 27.46 4.36 -15.22
CA ALA A 69 26.88 5.38 -14.35
C ALA A 69 25.40 5.08 -14.05
N GLU A 70 24.98 5.27 -12.81
CA GLU A 70 23.59 5.16 -12.39
C GLU A 70 23.16 6.40 -11.60
N TRP A 71 21.92 6.82 -11.84
CA TRP A 71 21.29 7.88 -11.07
C TRP A 71 20.99 7.40 -9.65
N PHE A 72 21.32 8.25 -8.68
CA PHE A 72 21.05 8.09 -7.27
C PHE A 72 20.47 9.38 -6.70
N PHE A 73 19.51 9.26 -5.80
CA PHE A 73 18.92 10.41 -5.13
C PHE A 73 19.47 10.56 -3.72
N THR A 74 20.03 11.72 -3.42
CA THR A 74 20.49 12.08 -2.07
C THR A 74 19.35 12.80 -1.34
N ASP A 75 18.78 12.12 -0.34
CA ASP A 75 17.74 12.67 0.53
C ASP A 75 18.38 13.56 1.61
N LEU A 76 18.02 14.85 1.60
CA LEU A 76 18.47 15.88 2.53
C LEU A 76 17.37 16.31 3.50
N THR A 77 16.20 15.66 3.48
CA THR A 77 15.01 16.10 4.24
C THR A 77 15.34 16.26 5.72
N ARG A 78 15.86 15.20 6.34
CA ARG A 78 16.18 15.22 7.78
C ARG A 78 17.40 16.11 8.10
N SER A 79 18.43 16.09 7.26
CA SER A 79 19.65 16.89 7.50
C SER A 79 19.42 18.40 7.37
N ARG A 80 18.35 18.80 6.68
CA ARG A 80 17.88 20.19 6.60
C ARG A 80 16.81 20.55 7.64
N GLY A 81 16.51 19.64 8.58
CA GLY A 81 15.47 19.86 9.59
C GLY A 81 14.04 19.90 9.04
N LEU A 82 13.82 19.34 7.85
CA LEU A 82 12.51 19.26 7.21
C LEU A 82 11.81 17.94 7.57
N ALA A 83 10.47 17.95 7.50
CA ALA A 83 9.65 16.75 7.57
C ALA A 83 9.31 16.25 6.16
N TRP A 84 9.30 14.93 5.93
CA TRP A 84 8.79 14.37 4.68
C TRP A 84 7.33 14.74 4.46
N ARG A 85 6.94 14.83 3.19
CA ARG A 85 5.56 15.10 2.78
C ARG A 85 4.95 13.84 2.19
N TYR A 86 3.63 13.68 2.27
CA TYR A 86 2.95 12.46 1.83
C TYR A 86 1.89 12.76 0.79
N GLU A 87 1.81 11.91 -0.22
CA GLU A 87 0.84 12.09 -1.31
C GLU A 87 -0.60 11.97 -0.82
N ALA A 88 -0.84 11.12 0.19
CA ALA A 88 -2.14 10.98 0.85
C ALA A 88 -2.61 12.27 1.54
N ASP A 89 -1.70 13.20 1.85
CA ASP A 89 -2.01 14.50 2.46
C ASP A 89 -2.00 15.63 1.41
N GLY A 90 -1.92 15.31 0.12
CA GLY A 90 -1.72 16.30 -0.95
C GLY A 90 -0.29 16.86 -1.03
N GLY A 91 0.66 16.30 -0.27
CA GLY A 91 2.05 16.74 -0.16
C GLY A 91 2.99 16.27 -1.29
N GLY A 92 2.44 15.90 -2.46
CA GLY A 92 3.24 15.54 -3.63
C GLY A 92 4.11 16.70 -4.12
N ALA A 93 5.17 16.38 -4.86
CA ALA A 93 5.97 17.38 -5.56
C ALA A 93 5.63 17.39 -7.06
N ASP A 94 5.26 18.57 -7.56
CA ASP A 94 5.03 18.82 -8.98
C ASP A 94 6.36 18.92 -9.75
N ALA A 95 6.48 18.15 -10.83
CA ALA A 95 7.73 18.04 -11.60
C ALA A 95 8.15 19.35 -12.26
N HIS A 96 7.22 20.24 -12.62
CA HIS A 96 7.54 21.53 -13.21
C HIS A 96 8.09 22.49 -12.13
N ALA A 97 7.44 22.54 -10.96
CA ALA A 97 7.93 23.29 -9.80
C ALA A 97 9.31 22.82 -9.35
N VAL A 98 9.57 21.51 -9.35
CA VAL A 98 10.91 20.95 -9.08
C VAL A 98 11.96 21.52 -10.02
N ARG A 99 11.67 21.51 -11.33
CA ARG A 99 12.61 21.99 -12.35
C ARG A 99 12.90 23.48 -12.20
N ALA A 100 11.87 24.27 -11.90
CA ALA A 100 12.01 25.71 -11.70
C ALA A 100 12.83 26.05 -10.44
N ALA A 101 12.70 25.28 -9.36
CA ALA A 101 13.42 25.51 -8.11
C ALA A 101 14.93 25.23 -8.18
N GLY A 102 15.35 24.32 -9.08
CA GLY A 102 16.73 23.84 -9.14
C GLY A 102 17.11 22.92 -7.95
N PRO A 103 18.20 22.15 -8.05
CA PRO A 103 18.61 21.25 -6.98
C PRO A 103 19.27 22.01 -5.80
N PRO A 104 18.95 21.69 -4.53
CA PRO A 104 17.99 20.68 -4.08
C PRO A 104 16.54 21.19 -4.07
N ALA A 105 15.60 20.30 -4.38
CA ALA A 105 14.16 20.58 -4.42
C ALA A 105 13.35 19.42 -3.80
N TRP A 106 12.05 19.60 -3.66
CA TRP A 106 11.13 18.51 -3.32
C TRP A 106 10.96 17.58 -4.52
N HIS A 107 11.04 16.27 -4.30
CA HIS A 107 10.80 15.28 -5.35
C HIS A 107 9.83 14.21 -4.86
N SER A 108 8.80 13.91 -5.65
CA SER A 108 7.92 12.76 -5.43
C SER A 108 8.72 11.47 -5.60
N ARG A 109 8.63 10.57 -4.62
CA ARG A 109 9.38 9.32 -4.55
C ARG A 109 8.43 8.13 -4.39
N PRO A 110 8.68 7.03 -5.13
CA PRO A 110 7.95 5.78 -4.91
C PRO A 110 8.14 5.27 -3.47
N ALA A 111 7.09 4.65 -2.93
CA ALA A 111 7.10 4.03 -1.60
C ALA A 111 8.24 3.02 -1.40
N LEU A 112 8.74 2.40 -2.48
CA LEU A 112 9.87 1.47 -2.44
C LEU A 112 11.13 2.09 -1.82
N PHE A 113 11.34 3.39 -2.03
CA PHE A 113 12.50 4.13 -1.53
C PHE A 113 12.25 4.82 -0.19
N MET A 114 11.09 4.61 0.42
CA MET A 114 10.77 5.21 1.71
C MET A 114 11.68 4.64 2.81
N PRO A 115 12.46 5.46 3.53
CA PRO A 115 13.20 5.01 4.69
C PRO A 115 12.28 4.75 5.88
N ARG A 116 12.67 3.87 6.81
CA ARG A 116 11.88 3.58 8.03
C ARG A 116 11.56 4.83 8.85
N ALA A 117 12.49 5.79 8.89
CA ALA A 117 12.32 7.05 9.62
C ALA A 117 11.21 7.95 9.05
N ALA A 118 10.83 7.77 7.78
CA ALA A 118 9.73 8.50 7.16
C ALA A 118 8.37 7.79 7.31
N SER A 119 8.34 6.55 7.80
CA SER A 119 7.08 5.84 8.02
C SER A 119 6.39 6.37 9.28
N ARG A 120 5.14 6.81 9.10
CA ARG A 120 4.28 7.40 10.14
C ARG A 120 3.17 6.47 10.64
N ILE A 121 3.03 5.28 10.05
CA ILE A 121 2.02 4.28 10.43
C ILE A 121 2.73 2.98 10.80
N LEU A 122 2.44 2.50 12.00
CA LEU A 122 2.84 1.20 12.49
C LEU A 122 1.59 0.36 12.75
N LEU A 123 1.60 -0.86 12.25
CA LEU A 123 0.50 -1.82 12.34
C LEU A 123 0.99 -3.03 13.13
N GLY A 124 0.21 -3.49 14.10
CA GLY A 124 0.44 -4.78 14.76
C GLY A 124 -0.41 -5.85 14.07
N ILE A 125 0.22 -6.93 13.61
CA ILE A 125 -0.48 -8.06 12.98
C ILE A 125 -1.32 -8.77 14.05
N VAL A 126 -2.60 -8.99 13.74
CA VAL A 126 -3.55 -9.67 14.63
C VAL A 126 -3.82 -11.10 14.15
N ALA A 127 -3.95 -11.30 12.84
CA ALA A 127 -4.16 -12.61 12.25
C ALA A 127 -3.58 -12.66 10.84
N VAL A 128 -3.11 -13.84 10.43
CA VAL A 128 -2.77 -14.12 9.03
C VAL A 128 -3.37 -15.47 8.64
N ARG A 129 -4.11 -15.49 7.53
CA ARG A 129 -4.77 -16.69 7.01
C ARG A 129 -4.70 -16.76 5.50
N VAL A 130 -5.00 -17.93 4.94
CA VAL A 130 -5.13 -18.15 3.50
C VAL A 130 -6.58 -18.49 3.19
N GLU A 131 -7.18 -17.77 2.25
CA GLU A 131 -8.58 -17.94 1.85
C GLU A 131 -8.72 -17.79 0.33
N ARG A 132 -9.86 -18.23 -0.21
CA ARG A 132 -10.28 -17.85 -1.58
C ARG A 132 -10.69 -16.38 -1.59
N LEU A 133 -10.37 -15.66 -2.65
CA LEU A 133 -10.68 -14.22 -2.77
C LEU A 133 -12.17 -13.94 -2.57
N GLN A 134 -13.05 -14.73 -3.21
CA GLN A 134 -14.50 -14.54 -3.18
C GLN A 134 -15.14 -15.04 -1.87
N ALA A 135 -14.37 -15.65 -0.96
CA ALA A 135 -14.83 -15.95 0.40
C ALA A 135 -14.90 -14.71 1.31
N VAL A 136 -14.58 -13.52 0.77
CA VAL A 136 -14.69 -12.24 1.47
C VAL A 136 -16.11 -11.98 1.97
N SER A 137 -16.26 -11.71 3.26
CA SER A 137 -17.51 -11.28 3.86
C SER A 137 -17.75 -9.77 3.73
N LEU A 138 -18.94 -9.30 4.11
CA LEU A 138 -19.23 -7.87 4.23
C LEU A 138 -18.29 -7.18 5.24
N ALA A 139 -18.07 -7.80 6.40
CA ALA A 139 -17.16 -7.27 7.42
C ALA A 139 -15.72 -7.22 6.91
N ASP A 140 -15.33 -8.21 6.12
CA ASP A 140 -14.02 -8.23 5.50
C ASP A 140 -13.82 -7.11 4.48
N ALA A 141 -14.82 -6.85 3.64
CA ALA A 141 -14.79 -5.78 2.66
C ALA A 141 -14.68 -4.41 3.35
N LEU A 142 -15.49 -4.17 4.40
CA LEU A 142 -15.36 -2.98 5.24
C LEU A 142 -13.95 -2.87 5.86
N GLY A 143 -13.41 -3.96 6.38
CA GLY A 143 -12.04 -4.02 6.92
C GLY A 143 -10.94 -3.79 5.86
N GLU A 144 -11.25 -3.93 4.57
CA GLU A 144 -10.36 -3.52 3.49
C GLU A 144 -10.35 -2.00 3.27
N GLY A 145 -11.17 -1.25 4.00
CA GLY A 145 -11.30 0.20 3.90
C GLY A 145 -12.11 0.63 2.69
N VAL A 146 -13.05 -0.21 2.21
CA VAL A 146 -14.03 0.24 1.22
C VAL A 146 -15.09 1.07 1.93
N GLU A 147 -15.33 2.27 1.41
CA GLU A 147 -16.49 3.05 1.83
C GLU A 147 -17.73 2.44 1.15
N PRO A 148 -18.84 2.21 1.87
CA PRO A 148 -20.10 1.83 1.25
C PRO A 148 -20.48 2.91 0.24
N GLY A 149 -20.32 2.62 -1.05
CA GLY A 149 -20.61 3.58 -2.10
C GLY A 149 -22.12 3.78 -2.24
N GLY A 150 -22.55 5.02 -2.16
CA GLY A 150 -23.86 5.47 -2.65
C GLY A 150 -24.70 6.22 -1.63
N ASP A 151 -25.45 7.20 -2.12
CA ASP A 151 -26.57 7.79 -1.39
C ASP A 151 -27.70 6.74 -1.37
N PRO A 152 -28.14 6.24 -0.20
CA PRO A 152 -29.29 5.35 -0.14
C PRO A 152 -30.55 5.95 -0.79
N ALA A 153 -30.62 7.28 -0.93
CA ALA A 153 -31.70 7.98 -1.61
C ALA A 153 -31.66 7.90 -3.14
N ALA A 154 -30.55 7.47 -3.75
CA ALA A 154 -30.40 7.39 -5.21
C ALA A 154 -31.00 6.11 -5.83
N GLY A 155 -31.47 5.16 -5.03
CA GLY A 155 -32.24 4.00 -5.51
C GLY A 155 -31.47 2.99 -6.38
N ASP A 156 -30.13 3.04 -6.38
CA ASP A 156 -29.29 2.05 -7.07
C ASP A 156 -29.16 0.79 -6.19
N PRO A 157 -29.61 -0.41 -6.64
CA PRO A 157 -29.48 -1.65 -5.86
C PRO A 157 -28.02 -2.08 -5.62
N ALA A 158 -27.06 -1.55 -6.39
CA ALA A 158 -25.63 -1.77 -6.23
C ALA A 158 -24.94 -0.67 -5.40
N ALA A 159 -25.65 0.42 -5.08
CA ALA A 159 -25.22 1.39 -4.09
C ALA A 159 -25.33 0.74 -2.69
N GLY A 160 -24.19 0.25 -2.19
CA GLY A 160 -24.09 -0.15 -0.79
C GLY A 160 -23.79 -1.62 -0.52
N ASP A 161 -23.34 -2.42 -1.51
CA ASP A 161 -22.69 -3.71 -1.23
C ASP A 161 -21.15 -3.53 -1.12
N PRO A 162 -20.58 -3.58 0.10
CA PRO A 162 -19.14 -3.48 0.29
C PRO A 162 -18.35 -4.53 -0.49
N VAL A 163 -18.92 -5.72 -0.73
CA VAL A 163 -18.23 -6.78 -1.48
C VAL A 163 -18.06 -6.40 -2.95
N GLN A 164 -19.07 -5.79 -3.58
CA GLN A 164 -18.94 -5.27 -4.95
C GLN A 164 -17.97 -4.08 -5.02
N ALA A 165 -18.01 -3.19 -4.03
CA ALA A 165 -17.03 -2.11 -3.92
C ALA A 165 -15.61 -2.67 -3.80
N TYR A 166 -15.43 -3.74 -3.02
CA TYR A 166 -14.16 -4.41 -2.85
C TYR A 166 -13.69 -5.12 -4.12
N ARG A 167 -14.59 -5.74 -4.89
CA ARG A 167 -14.28 -6.28 -6.22
C ARG A 167 -13.63 -5.22 -7.11
N ALA A 168 -14.22 -4.02 -7.20
CA ALA A 168 -13.67 -2.94 -8.01
C ALA A 168 -12.27 -2.52 -7.55
N VAL A 169 -12.04 -2.44 -6.23
CA VAL A 169 -10.71 -2.17 -5.65
C VAL A 169 -9.72 -3.28 -6.03
N TRP A 170 -10.12 -4.55 -5.92
CA TRP A 170 -9.27 -5.69 -6.25
C TRP A 170 -8.84 -5.69 -7.72
N GLU A 171 -9.80 -5.53 -8.65
CA GLU A 171 -9.54 -5.51 -10.08
C GLU A 171 -8.71 -4.27 -10.50
N GLY A 172 -8.92 -3.13 -9.85
CA GLY A 172 -8.08 -1.94 -10.05
C GLY A 172 -6.60 -2.17 -9.70
N ILE A 173 -6.31 -3.10 -8.78
CA ILE A 173 -4.94 -3.42 -8.34
C ILE A 173 -4.34 -4.58 -9.13
N ASN A 174 -5.13 -5.61 -9.40
CA ASN A 174 -4.66 -6.88 -9.96
C ASN A 174 -5.00 -7.07 -11.44
N GLY A 175 -5.77 -6.15 -12.02
CA GLY A 175 -6.21 -6.16 -13.41
C GLY A 175 -7.65 -6.69 -13.58
N PRO A 176 -8.31 -6.36 -14.71
CA PRO A 176 -9.65 -6.86 -15.02
C PRO A 176 -9.71 -8.40 -15.07
N GLY A 177 -10.80 -9.00 -14.58
CA GLY A 177 -11.02 -10.45 -14.57
C GLY A 177 -10.25 -11.19 -13.46
N SER A 178 -9.41 -10.49 -12.69
CA SER A 178 -8.68 -11.09 -11.57
C SER A 178 -9.57 -11.44 -10.38
N TRP A 179 -10.79 -10.90 -10.32
CA TRP A 179 -11.80 -11.29 -9.35
C TRP A 179 -12.40 -12.67 -9.67
N ASP A 180 -12.78 -12.88 -10.94
CA ASP A 180 -13.45 -14.10 -11.39
C ASP A 180 -12.51 -15.32 -11.36
N ALA A 181 -11.20 -15.09 -11.43
CA ALA A 181 -10.18 -16.12 -11.21
C ALA A 181 -10.19 -16.69 -9.77
N ASP A 182 -10.78 -15.96 -8.82
CA ASP A 182 -10.91 -16.34 -7.41
C ASP A 182 -9.61 -16.92 -6.79
N PRO A 183 -8.47 -16.24 -6.89
CA PRO A 183 -7.19 -16.80 -6.43
C PRO A 183 -7.20 -17.06 -4.92
N LEU A 184 -6.33 -17.96 -4.46
CA LEU A 184 -5.95 -17.99 -3.06
C LEU A 184 -5.20 -16.70 -2.70
N VAL A 185 -5.59 -16.11 -1.58
CA VAL A 185 -5.04 -14.87 -1.05
C VAL A 185 -4.57 -15.06 0.38
N TRP A 186 -3.50 -14.35 0.74
CA TRP A 186 -3.17 -14.07 2.12
C TRP A 186 -4.11 -12.99 2.62
N VAL A 187 -4.80 -13.23 3.72
CA VAL A 187 -5.54 -12.19 4.47
C VAL A 187 -4.72 -11.84 5.70
N VAL A 188 -4.33 -10.57 5.79
CA VAL A 188 -3.54 -10.04 6.90
C VAL A 188 -4.40 -9.04 7.65
N GLU A 189 -4.79 -9.38 8.86
CA GLU A 189 -5.48 -8.48 9.79
C GLU A 189 -4.47 -7.77 10.68
N PHE A 190 -4.75 -6.51 10.98
CA PHE A 190 -3.90 -5.69 11.79
C PHE A 190 -4.68 -4.59 12.52
N ARG A 191 -4.07 -4.06 13.57
CA ARG A 191 -4.50 -2.84 14.24
C ARG A 191 -3.46 -1.75 14.07
N ARG A 192 -3.90 -0.52 13.83
CA ARG A 192 -2.99 0.64 13.88
C ARG A 192 -2.55 0.89 15.32
N LEU A 193 -1.25 0.99 15.51
CA LEU A 193 -0.67 1.45 16.77
C LEU A 193 -0.53 2.96 16.67
N THR A 194 -1.27 3.68 17.51
CA THR A 194 -0.99 5.10 17.76
C THR A 194 0.20 5.20 18.70
N PRO A 195 1.12 6.16 18.49
CA PRO A 195 2.14 6.52 19.47
C PRO A 195 1.55 6.84 20.84
#